data_AF-A0A9D8PH99-F1
#
_entry.id   AF-A0A9D8PH99-F1
#
_cell.length_a   1.000
_cell.length_b   1.000
_cell.length_c   1.000
_cell.angle_alpha   90.00
_cell.angle_beta   90.00
_cell.angle_gamma   90.00
#
_symmetry.space_group_name_H-M   'P 1'
#
loop_
_entity.id
_entity.type
_entity.pdbx_description
1 polymer ?
#
loop_
_entity_poly.entity_id
_entity_poly.type
_entity_poly.pdbx_seq_one_letter_code
_entity_poly.pdbx_strand_id
1 'polypeptide(L)' 'MIPSVALLAPPPWPGPLELEGRGTSRAIHCRVLQSPLAGVSDRIFRRLVRRWAPQALLFTEMVHATRQERG' A
#
# COMPACT_ATOMS: atom_id res chain seq x y z
N MET A 1 24.38 -11.58 1.37
CA MET A 1 23.66 -12.63 0.60
C MET A 1 22.17 -12.32 0.75
N ILE A 2 21.61 -11.57 -0.19
CA ILE A 2 20.19 -11.16 -0.19
C ILE A 2 19.47 -12.23 -1.02
N PRO A 3 18.48 -12.97 -0.50
CA PRO A 3 17.84 -14.01 -1.30
C PRO A 3 17.15 -13.33 -2.47
N SER A 4 17.40 -13.85 -3.67
CA SER A 4 16.77 -13.44 -4.90
C SER A 4 15.26 -13.51 -4.69
N VAL A 5 14.59 -12.35 -4.64
CA VAL A 5 13.15 -12.26 -4.82
C VAL A 5 12.92 -12.82 -6.21
N ALA A 6 12.58 -14.12 -6.26
CA ALA A 6 12.06 -14.74 -7.44
C ALA A 6 10.93 -13.84 -7.92
N LEU A 7 11.08 -13.34 -9.14
CA LEU A 7 10.08 -12.59 -9.87
C LEU A 7 8.92 -13.57 -10.15
N LEU A 8 8.20 -13.98 -9.11
CA LEU A 8 6.96 -14.72 -9.25
C LEU A 8 6.04 -13.75 -9.98
N ALA A 9 5.85 -14.01 -11.28
CA ALA A 9 4.81 -13.35 -12.03
C ALA A 9 3.55 -13.44 -11.17
N PRO A 10 2.91 -12.31 -10.83
CA PRO A 10 1.76 -12.33 -9.95
C PRO A 10 0.73 -13.33 -10.52
N PRO A 11 0.11 -14.16 -9.67
CA PRO A 11 -0.91 -15.09 -10.17
C PRO A 11 -1.95 -14.30 -10.97
N PRO A 12 -2.54 -14.89 -12.03
CA PRO A 12 -3.55 -14.21 -12.82
C PRO A 12 -4.72 -13.84 -11.91
N TRP A 13 -4.79 -12.56 -11.55
CA TRP A 13 -5.85 -12.07 -10.69
C TRP A 13 -7.11 -11.93 -11.53
N PRO A 14 -8.25 -12.49 -11.10
CA PRO A 14 -9.48 -12.50 -11.90
C PRO A 14 -10.10 -11.11 -12.10
N GLY A 15 -9.60 -10.08 -11.40
CA GLY A 15 -10.05 -8.70 -11.51
C GLY A 15 -9.44 -7.79 -10.45
N PRO A 16 -9.88 -6.52 -10.42
CA PRO A 16 -9.55 -5.57 -9.36
C PRO A 16 -9.86 -6.14 -7.98
N LEU A 17 -9.10 -5.72 -6.97
CA LEU A 17 -9.40 -6.03 -5.57
C LEU A 17 -10.40 -4.99 -5.05
N GLU A 18 -11.63 -5.40 -4.78
CA GLU A 18 -12.62 -4.51 -4.15
C GLU A 18 -12.34 -4.36 -2.65
N LEU A 19 -12.27 -3.12 -2.19
CA LEU A 19 -12.25 -2.77 -0.78
C LEU A 19 -13.57 -2.14 -0.37
N GLU A 20 -14.29 -2.84 0.48
CA GLU A 20 -15.51 -2.36 1.13
C GLU A 20 -15.15 -1.31 2.21
N GLY A 21 -15.65 -0.09 2.04
CA GLY A 21 -15.52 1.00 3.01
C GLY A 21 -16.83 1.31 3.76
N ARG A 22 -16.89 2.44 4.47
CA ARG A 22 -18.13 2.96 5.09
C ARG A 22 -19.11 3.47 4.02
N GLY A 23 -19.78 2.54 3.33
CA GLY A 23 -20.79 2.84 2.31
C GLY A 23 -20.24 3.18 0.93
N THR A 24 -18.96 2.93 0.67
CA THR A 24 -18.36 3.10 -0.67
C THR A 24 -17.36 1.99 -0.90
N SER A 25 -17.61 1.18 -1.93
CA SER A 25 -16.66 0.19 -2.41
C SER A 25 -15.65 0.84 -3.35
N ARG A 26 -14.39 0.40 -3.31
CA ARG A 26 -13.30 0.93 -4.12
C ARG A 26 -12.52 -0.21 -4.78
N ALA A 27 -12.46 -0.19 -6.10
CA ALA A 27 -11.63 -1.09 -6.87
C ALA A 27 -10.14 -0.71 -6.79
N ILE A 28 -9.28 -1.65 -6.42
CA ILE A 28 -7.83 -1.52 -6.47
C ILE A 28 -7.27 -2.32 -7.64
N HIS A 29 -6.66 -1.62 -8.59
CA HIS A 29 -6.08 -2.21 -9.79
C HIS A 29 -4.65 -2.73 -9.60
N CYS A 30 -3.98 -2.40 -8.49
CA CYS A 30 -2.63 -2.84 -8.17
C CYS A 30 -2.56 -3.45 -6.78
N ARG A 31 -2.11 -4.71 -6.70
CA ARG A 31 -2.02 -5.48 -5.45
C ARG A 31 -0.72 -5.25 -4.68
N VAL A 32 0.07 -4.27 -5.10
CA VAL A 32 1.21 -3.78 -4.32
C VAL A 32 0.67 -2.82 -3.28
N LEU A 33 0.67 -3.27 -2.03
CA LEU A 33 0.28 -2.50 -0.85
C LEU A 33 1.55 -2.08 -0.11
N GLN A 34 1.74 -0.78 0.08
CA GLN A 34 2.89 -0.28 0.80
C GLN A 34 2.63 -0.29 2.31
N SER A 35 3.38 -1.07 3.08
CA SER A 35 3.22 -1.10 4.54
C SER A 35 3.57 0.26 5.15
N PRO A 36 2.72 0.86 6.01
CA PRO A 36 3.04 2.12 6.67
C PRO A 36 4.21 1.94 7.64
N LEU A 37 5.42 2.30 7.17
CA LEU A 37 6.67 2.25 7.94
C LEU A 37 7.08 3.67 8.32
N ALA A 38 6.95 4.01 9.60
CA ALA A 38 7.29 5.33 10.14
C ALA A 38 8.76 5.68 9.85
N GLY A 39 9.04 6.89 9.35
CA GLY A 39 10.39 7.33 9.00
C GLY A 39 10.99 6.72 7.72
N VAL A 40 10.33 5.75 7.07
CA VAL A 40 10.79 5.12 5.82
C VAL A 40 9.82 5.35 4.66
N SER A 41 8.52 5.49 4.95
CA SER A 41 7.46 5.73 3.95
C SER A 41 7.39 7.20 3.52
N ASP A 42 8.54 7.85 3.38
CA ASP A 42 8.66 9.28 3.15
C ASP A 42 8.30 9.70 1.71
N ARG A 43 8.44 11.00 1.40
CA ARG A 43 8.14 11.54 0.07
C ARG A 43 9.00 10.92 -1.05
N ILE A 44 10.25 10.54 -0.76
CA ILE A 44 11.19 9.99 -1.74
C ILE A 44 10.79 8.55 -2.06
N PHE A 45 10.56 7.73 -1.03
CA PHE A 45 10.12 6.35 -1.21
C PHE A 45 8.80 6.28 -1.99
N ARG A 46 7.80 7.12 -1.63
CA ARG A 46 6.53 7.21 -2.36
C ARG A 46 6.73 7.59 -3.83
N ARG A 47 7.69 8.48 -4.14
CA ARG A 47 8.00 8.89 -5.52
C ARG A 47 8.65 7.76 -6.31
N LEU A 48 9.50 6.96 -5.67
CA LEU A 48 10.10 5.76 -6.26
C LEU A 48 9.02 4.72 -6.56
N VAL A 49 8.14 4.40 -5.61
CA VAL A 49 7.05 3.43 -5.84
C VAL A 49 6.12 3.92 -6.95
N ARG A 50 5.76 5.21 -6.99
CA ARG A 50 4.92 5.76 -8.09
C ARG A 50 5.55 5.65 -9.47
N ARG A 51 6.87 5.70 -9.59
CA ARG A 51 7.57 5.52 -10.86
C ARG A 51 7.40 4.11 -11.42
N TRP A 52 7.39 3.09 -10.55
CA TRP A 52 7.37 1.68 -10.94
C TRP A 52 5.99 1.03 -10.85
N ALA A 53 5.12 1.55 -10.00
CA ALA A 53 3.76 1.05 -9.76
C ALA A 53 2.78 2.22 -9.60
N PRO A 54 2.41 2.91 -10.70
CA PRO A 54 1.60 4.13 -10.65
C PRO A 54 0.21 3.89 -10.04
N GLN A 55 -0.32 2.67 -10.11
CA GLN A 55 -1.63 2.29 -9.56
C GLN A 55 -1.57 1.69 -8.14
N ALA A 56 -0.38 1.56 -7.52
CA ALA A 56 -0.24 0.99 -6.17
C ALA A 56 -1.03 1.80 -5.14
N LEU A 57 -1.60 1.15 -4.13
CA LEU A 57 -2.15 1.87 -3.00
C LEU A 57 -0.99 2.24 -2.06
N LEU A 58 -0.79 3.54 -1.84
CA LEU A 58 0.27 4.05 -0.96
C LEU A 58 -0.34 4.56 0.32
N PHE A 59 0.19 4.11 1.44
CA PHE A 59 -0.15 4.62 2.76
C PHE A 59 0.77 5.80 3.08
N THR A 60 0.23 6.81 3.75
CA THR A 60 1.04 7.87 4.34
C THR A 60 1.65 7.37 5.65
N GLU A 61 2.46 8.21 6.31
CA GLU A 61 2.97 7.85 7.62
C GLU A 61 1.86 7.38 8.55
N MET A 62 2.16 6.34 9.34
CA MET A 62 1.30 5.92 10.42
C MET A 62 1.21 7.09 11.40
N VAL A 63 0.10 7.83 11.37
CA VAL A 63 -0.19 8.80 12.42
C VAL A 63 -0.26 8.02 13.73
N HIS A 64 0.52 8.44 14.73
CA HIS A 64 0.46 7.81 16.04
C HIS A 64 -1.00 7.69 16.46
N ALA A 65 -1.43 6.49 16.84
CA ALA A 65 -2.67 6.29 17.56
C ALA A 65 -2.50 6.86 18.97
N THR A 66 -2.33 8.18 19.10
CA THR A 66 -2.49 8.86 20.38
C THR A 66 -3.94 8.71 20.78
N ARG A 67 -4.18 7.66 21.56
CA ARG A 67 -5.19 7.49 22.60
C ARG A 67 -6.50 8.22 22.32
N GLN A 68 -7.51 7.46 21.94
CA GLN A 68 -8.91 7.82 22.20
C GLN A 68 -9.11 7.88 23.73
N GLU A 69 -8.74 9.00 24.35
CA GLU A 69 -9.32 9.40 25.63
C GLU A 69 -10.55 10.25 25.30
N ARG A 70 -11.72 9.72 25.67
CA ARG A 70 -12.96 10.47 25.68
C ARG A 70 -12.79 11.65 26.64
N GLY A 71 -12.98 12.87 26.14
CA GLY A 71 -13.56 13.98 26.90
C GLY A 71 -15.03 14.07 26.54
#